data_AF-A0A226E3K3-F1
#
_entry.id   AF-A0A226E3K3-F1
#
_cell.length_a   1.000
_cell.length_b   1.000
_cell.length_c   1.000
_cell.angle_alpha   90.00
_cell.angle_beta   90.00
_cell.angle_gamma   90.00
#
_symmetry.space_group_name_H-M   'P 1'
#
loop_
_entity.id
_entity.type
_entity.pdbx_description
1 polymer ?
#
loop_
_entity_poly.entity_id
_entity_poly.type
_entity_poly.pdbx_seq_one_letter_code
_entity_poly.pdbx_strand_id
1 'polypeptide(L)'
;MDPYNSMFNFSSQVENKTSPFLPVMRINSDGFIDYSEFALDNPPKYEPFEFERVDWKRWVMWTHRHWDVPIYAGVIYIAVIFGIQAVMKNRHGLELKRELFLWNAALGIFSMLGFIRMMPEFLGVLTSHPNGFYRSVCIWQGGNMPTAFWGLLFTWSKFVELGDTVFIVLRKRPLQLLQWYHHLATLSVCWLTLPYVEPISRYYCVMNYGVHSLMYPYFALRALDVKIPRWFANIITTLQLGQMVIGLGVNTYSGLKFHLGGSESCFRHPASVKMFFVVYGSFAVLFGELFWKLVIKSKREQSRRSHNILDNLTSRKMD
;
A
#
# COMPACT_ATOMS: atom_id res chain seq x y z
N MET A 1 67.97 -16.19 -5.46
CA MET A 1 66.96 -17.11 -5.99
C MET A 1 65.80 -17.11 -5.02
N ASP A 2 64.77 -16.34 -5.33
CA ASP A 2 63.38 -16.74 -5.08
C ASP A 2 62.53 -15.98 -6.12
N PRO A 3 61.89 -16.67 -7.08
CA PRO A 3 61.15 -16.07 -8.18
C PRO A 3 59.68 -15.84 -7.77
N TYR A 4 58.93 -15.07 -8.57
CA TYR A 4 57.52 -14.65 -8.38
C TYR A 4 57.28 -13.29 -7.72
N ASN A 5 57.97 -12.27 -8.23
CA ASN A 5 57.52 -10.88 -8.14
C ASN A 5 57.38 -10.30 -9.55
N SER A 6 56.32 -10.69 -10.28
CA SER A 6 55.91 -9.99 -11.51
C SER A 6 54.49 -10.40 -11.95
N MET A 7 53.47 -9.62 -11.60
CA MET A 7 52.41 -9.26 -12.54
C MET A 7 51.46 -8.23 -11.90
N PHE A 8 50.96 -7.33 -12.75
CA PHE A 8 50.03 -6.23 -12.48
C PHE A 8 50.62 -4.88 -12.06
N ASN A 9 51.51 -4.37 -12.92
CA ASN A 9 51.40 -2.97 -13.34
C ASN A 9 50.29 -2.87 -14.40
N PHE A 10 49.19 -2.18 -14.10
CA PHE A 10 48.40 -1.50 -15.12
C PHE A 10 47.98 -0.13 -14.58
N SER A 11 48.85 0.84 -14.83
CA SER A 11 48.56 2.25 -14.73
C SER A 11 47.49 2.65 -15.75
N SER A 12 46.56 3.49 -15.28
CA SER A 12 45.84 4.51 -16.05
C SER A 12 45.08 4.08 -17.31
N GLN A 13 43.82 3.69 -17.11
CA GLN A 13 42.73 4.07 -18.02
C GLN A 13 41.62 4.65 -17.14
N VAL A 14 41.68 5.97 -16.95
CA VAL A 14 40.55 6.78 -16.49
C VAL A 14 39.53 6.77 -17.62
N GLU A 15 38.69 5.73 -17.69
CA GLU A 15 37.52 5.75 -18.55
C GLU A 15 36.38 6.46 -17.84
N ASN A 16 36.22 7.71 -18.26
CA ASN A 16 35.13 8.61 -17.98
C ASN A 16 33.81 8.00 -18.51
N LYS A 17 33.12 7.19 -17.69
CA LYS A 17 31.70 6.86 -17.88
C LYS A 17 30.97 7.10 -16.57
N THR A 18 30.26 8.21 -16.52
CA THR A 18 29.22 8.55 -15.55
C THR A 18 28.18 7.43 -15.47
N SER A 19 28.43 6.41 -14.66
CA SER A 19 27.39 5.62 -14.03
C SER A 19 26.97 6.38 -12.77
N PRO A 20 25.71 6.82 -12.62
CA PRO A 20 25.28 7.32 -11.32
C PRO A 20 25.37 6.13 -10.37
N PHE A 21 26.23 6.22 -9.35
CA PHE A 21 26.30 5.22 -8.29
C PHE A 21 24.88 5.02 -7.75
N LEU A 22 24.32 3.83 -7.96
CA LEU A 22 23.04 3.46 -7.35
C LEU A 22 23.27 3.42 -5.84
N PRO A 23 22.47 4.13 -5.03
CA PRO A 23 22.70 4.16 -3.60
C PRO A 23 22.55 2.75 -3.04
N VAL A 24 23.51 2.35 -2.20
CA VAL A 24 23.43 1.10 -1.44
C VAL A 24 22.85 1.43 -0.09
N MET A 25 21.95 0.58 0.42
CA MET A 25 21.40 0.78 1.76
C MET A 25 22.52 0.62 2.80
N ARG A 26 22.99 1.73 3.36
CA ARG A 26 24.02 1.77 4.41
C ARG A 26 23.38 2.12 5.75
N ILE A 27 23.88 1.48 6.80
CA ILE A 27 23.51 1.75 8.18
C ILE A 27 24.65 2.55 8.80
N ASN A 28 24.35 3.69 9.41
CA ASN A 28 25.30 4.54 10.10
C ASN A 28 25.69 3.94 11.47
N SER A 29 26.66 4.58 12.15
CA SER A 29 27.14 4.15 13.46
C SER A 29 26.05 4.07 14.53
N ASP A 30 24.97 4.83 14.35
CA ASP A 30 23.85 4.92 15.29
C ASP A 30 22.75 3.87 15.01
N GLY A 31 22.98 2.97 14.05
CA GLY A 31 22.03 1.93 13.66
C GLY A 31 20.90 2.42 12.74
N PHE A 32 20.97 3.65 12.25
CA PHE A 32 19.98 4.24 11.33
C PHE A 32 20.45 4.19 9.88
N ILE A 33 19.51 4.27 8.92
CA ILE A 33 19.86 4.33 7.50
C ILE A 33 20.53 5.67 7.19
N ASP A 34 21.63 5.61 6.45
CA ASP A 34 22.31 6.81 5.95
C ASP A 34 21.59 7.34 4.69
N TYR A 35 20.93 8.48 4.83
CA TYR A 35 20.20 9.14 3.75
C TYR A 35 21.07 10.11 2.92
N SER A 36 22.38 10.21 3.20
CA SER A 36 23.27 11.16 2.51
C SER A 36 23.36 10.91 1.01
N GLU A 37 23.43 9.64 0.59
CA GLU A 37 23.52 9.20 -0.81
C GLU A 37 22.18 9.27 -1.57
N PHE A 38 21.06 9.52 -0.88
CA PHE A 38 19.75 9.59 -1.51
C PHE A 38 19.50 11.00 -2.06
N ALA A 39 19.50 11.14 -3.38
CA ALA A 39 19.21 12.39 -4.07
C ALA A 39 18.00 12.24 -5.00
N LEU A 40 17.06 13.18 -4.90
CA LEU A 40 15.95 13.25 -5.86
C LEU A 40 16.48 13.64 -7.24
N ASP A 41 15.80 13.19 -8.30
CA ASP A 41 16.13 13.51 -9.68
C ASP A 41 16.28 15.03 -9.87
N ASN A 42 17.42 15.46 -10.42
CA ASN A 42 17.73 16.85 -10.73
C ASN A 42 18.28 16.96 -12.17
N PRO A 43 17.60 17.65 -13.10
CA PRO A 43 16.32 18.33 -12.93
C PRO A 43 15.17 17.35 -12.67
N PRO A 44 14.10 17.77 -11.97
CA PRO A 44 12.97 16.91 -11.68
C PRO A 44 12.23 16.57 -12.99
N LYS A 45 11.99 15.27 -13.23
CA LYS A 45 11.13 14.83 -14.35
C LYS A 45 9.67 15.25 -14.18
N TYR A 46 9.23 15.38 -12.93
CA TYR A 46 7.90 15.83 -12.54
C TYR A 46 8.04 17.00 -11.57
N GLU A 47 7.59 18.17 -11.99
CA GLU A 47 7.64 19.37 -11.17
C GLU A 47 6.73 19.23 -9.93
N PRO A 48 7.26 19.53 -8.73
CA PRO A 48 6.46 19.60 -7.52
C PRO A 48 5.63 20.88 -7.49
N PHE A 49 4.43 20.80 -6.91
CA PHE A 49 3.74 21.97 -6.43
C PHE A 49 4.44 22.55 -5.19
N GLU A 50 4.20 23.82 -4.90
CA GLU A 50 4.82 24.49 -3.74
C GLU A 50 4.55 23.77 -2.41
N PHE A 51 3.34 23.24 -2.22
CA PHE A 51 2.99 22.48 -1.01
C PHE A 51 3.65 21.09 -0.93
N GLU A 52 4.13 20.55 -2.05
CA GLU A 52 4.82 19.25 -2.08
C GLU A 52 6.31 19.39 -1.73
N ARG A 53 6.86 20.61 -1.74
CA ARG A 53 8.26 20.89 -1.38
C ARG A 53 8.44 20.77 0.13
N VAL A 54 8.73 19.56 0.59
CA VAL A 54 8.98 19.26 2.00
C VAL A 54 10.36 18.65 2.22
N ASP A 55 10.91 18.84 3.42
CA ASP A 55 12.11 18.12 3.86
C ASP A 55 11.75 16.67 4.17
N TRP A 56 11.68 15.85 3.12
CA TRP A 56 11.28 14.46 3.24
C TRP A 56 12.27 13.65 4.09
N LYS A 57 13.57 13.96 4.04
CA LYS A 57 14.60 13.28 4.82
C LYS A 57 14.34 13.46 6.31
N ARG A 58 14.03 14.69 6.74
CA ARG A 58 13.65 14.96 8.14
C ARG A 58 12.48 14.11 8.61
N TRP A 59 11.43 14.00 7.81
CA TRP A 59 10.25 13.21 8.17
C TRP A 59 10.53 11.71 8.23
N VAL A 60 11.29 11.18 7.28
CA VAL A 60 11.71 9.76 7.26
C VAL A 60 12.63 9.45 8.45
N MET A 61 13.56 10.35 8.79
CA MET A 61 14.41 10.20 9.98
C MET A 61 13.58 10.26 11.27
N TRP A 62 12.57 11.11 11.32
CA TRP A 62 11.68 11.22 12.46
C TRP A 62 10.88 9.93 12.67
N THR A 63 10.28 9.36 11.62
CA THR A 63 9.57 8.07 11.74
C THR A 63 10.51 6.93 12.14
N HIS A 64 11.76 6.95 11.68
CA HIS A 64 12.75 5.95 12.07
C HIS A 64 13.11 6.01 13.56
N ARG A 65 13.28 7.22 14.11
CA ARG A 65 13.54 7.42 15.55
C ARG A 65 12.34 7.05 16.42
N HIS A 66 11.14 7.26 15.89
CA HIS A 66 9.87 7.02 16.56
C HIS A 66 9.20 5.73 16.09
N TRP A 67 9.96 4.63 16.07
CA TRP A 67 9.48 3.30 15.64
C TRP A 67 8.34 2.75 16.53
N ASP A 68 8.20 3.26 17.74
CA ASP A 68 7.24 2.87 18.78
C ASP A 68 5.86 3.53 18.63
N VAL A 69 5.73 4.59 17.83
CA VAL A 69 4.45 5.31 17.61
C VAL A 69 3.29 4.40 17.16
N PRO A 70 3.46 3.45 16.21
CA PRO A 70 2.40 2.54 15.81
C PRO A 70 1.92 1.64 16.94
N ILE A 71 2.78 1.32 17.91
CA ILE A 71 2.43 0.49 19.07
C ILE A 71 1.47 1.27 19.96
N TYR A 72 1.81 2.51 20.34
CA TYR A 72 0.93 3.35 21.14
C TYR A 72 -0.39 3.63 20.42
N ALA A 73 -0.32 3.97 19.13
CA ALA A 73 -1.51 4.21 18.33
C ALA A 73 -2.40 2.96 18.22
N GLY A 74 -1.80 1.77 18.07
CA GLY A 74 -2.50 0.50 18.06
C GLY A 74 -3.20 0.17 19.37
N VAL A 75 -2.53 0.36 20.50
CA VAL A 75 -3.11 0.16 21.84
C VAL A 75 -4.29 1.11 22.07
N ILE A 76 -4.10 2.40 21.76
CA ILE A 76 -5.15 3.42 21.86
C ILE A 76 -6.33 3.04 20.94
N TYR A 77 -6.05 2.65 19.70
CA TYR A 77 -7.06 2.26 18.73
C TYR A 77 -7.91 1.09 19.23
N ILE A 78 -7.29 0.01 19.71
CA ILE A 78 -7.99 -1.16 20.26
C ILE A 78 -8.83 -0.77 21.49
N ALA A 79 -8.26 0.01 22.41
CA ALA A 79 -8.99 0.48 23.60
C ALA A 79 -10.21 1.33 23.21
N VAL A 80 -10.06 2.23 22.24
CA VAL A 80 -11.14 3.11 21.75
C VAL A 80 -12.24 2.29 21.08
N ILE A 81 -11.93 1.40 20.13
CA ILE A 81 -12.98 0.68 19.38
C ILE A 81 -13.80 -0.24 20.29
N PHE A 82 -13.15 -0.97 21.22
CA PHE A 82 -13.87 -1.87 22.14
C PHE A 82 -14.53 -1.09 23.29
N GLY A 83 -13.93 0.01 23.75
CA GLY A 83 -14.56 0.92 24.70
C GLY A 83 -15.84 1.54 24.16
N ILE A 84 -15.82 2.03 22.92
CA ILE A 84 -17.02 2.54 22.24
C ILE A 84 -18.06 1.44 22.08
N GLN A 85 -17.67 0.22 21.67
CA GLN A 85 -18.61 -0.91 21.58
C GLN A 85 -19.29 -1.21 22.92
N ALA A 86 -18.54 -1.19 24.03
CA ALA A 86 -19.09 -1.41 25.36
C ALA A 86 -20.11 -0.32 25.75
N VAL A 87 -19.77 0.96 25.52
CA VAL A 87 -20.68 2.10 25.79
C VAL A 87 -21.93 2.05 24.90
N MET A 88 -21.78 1.62 23.65
CA MET A 88 -22.87 1.55 22.67
C MET A 88 -23.77 0.32 22.84
N LYS A 89 -23.45 -0.62 23.73
CA LYS A 89 -24.23 -1.86 23.96
C LYS A 89 -25.70 -1.54 24.21
N ASN A 90 -25.98 -0.59 25.12
CA ASN A 90 -27.31 -0.18 25.55
C ASN A 90 -27.85 1.08 24.83
N ARG A 91 -27.16 1.57 23.80
CA ARG A 91 -27.57 2.76 23.03
C ARG A 91 -28.04 2.36 21.63
N HIS A 92 -28.83 3.21 20.98
CA HIS A 92 -29.12 3.04 19.55
C HIS A 92 -27.91 3.46 18.72
N GLY A 93 -27.78 2.91 17.50
CA GLY A 93 -26.71 3.31 16.58
C GLY A 93 -26.91 4.74 16.09
N LEU A 94 -25.82 5.50 15.97
CA LEU A 94 -25.89 6.90 15.55
C LEU A 94 -26.13 7.02 14.03
N GLU A 95 -26.93 8.02 13.62
CA GLU A 95 -27.18 8.34 12.21
C GLU A 95 -26.15 9.34 11.67
N LEU A 96 -24.94 8.86 11.41
CA LEU A 96 -23.80 9.69 10.98
C LEU A 96 -23.68 9.79 9.44
N LYS A 97 -24.79 9.95 8.71
CA LYS A 97 -24.77 9.87 7.23
C LYS A 97 -23.91 10.97 6.60
N ARG A 98 -24.10 12.22 7.03
CA ARG A 98 -23.38 13.38 6.48
C ARG A 98 -21.89 13.31 6.82
N GLU A 99 -21.57 12.99 8.06
CA GLU A 99 -20.21 12.89 8.57
C GLU A 99 -19.47 11.76 7.85
N LEU A 100 -20.12 10.60 7.67
CA LEU A 100 -19.57 9.48 6.93
C LEU A 100 -19.40 9.79 5.43
N PHE A 101 -20.33 10.54 4.83
CA PHE A 101 -20.20 11.00 3.45
C PHE A 101 -18.97 11.90 3.30
N LEU A 102 -18.84 12.94 4.13
CA LEU A 102 -17.72 13.88 4.08
C LEU A 102 -16.38 13.18 4.34
N TRP A 103 -16.35 12.26 5.31
CA TRP A 103 -15.18 11.45 5.62
C TRP A 103 -14.71 10.62 4.43
N ASN A 104 -15.61 9.82 3.84
CA ASN A 104 -15.30 9.00 2.68
C ASN A 104 -14.98 9.85 1.44
N ALA A 105 -15.67 10.97 1.23
CA ALA A 105 -15.38 11.87 0.12
C ALA A 105 -13.97 12.47 0.24
N ALA A 106 -13.58 12.92 1.44
CA ALA A 106 -12.25 13.45 1.72
C ALA A 106 -11.15 12.41 1.48
N LEU A 107 -11.32 11.18 2.02
CA LEU A 107 -10.36 10.09 1.80
C LEU A 107 -10.30 9.64 0.34
N GLY A 108 -11.43 9.69 -0.37
CA GLY A 108 -11.50 9.41 -1.81
C GLY A 108 -10.74 10.43 -2.65
N ILE A 109 -10.94 11.73 -2.38
CA ILE A 109 -10.21 12.83 -3.05
C ILE A 109 -8.72 12.72 -2.74
N PHE A 110 -8.35 12.54 -1.47
CA PHE A 110 -6.97 12.34 -1.05
C PHE A 110 -6.32 11.18 -1.82
N SER A 111 -7.00 10.04 -1.90
CA SER A 111 -6.48 8.86 -2.60
C SER A 111 -6.35 9.07 -4.10
N MET A 112 -7.29 9.79 -4.71
CA MET A 112 -7.25 10.16 -6.13
C MET A 112 -6.05 11.06 -6.44
N LEU A 113 -5.82 12.08 -5.61
CA LEU A 113 -4.67 12.99 -5.77
C LEU A 113 -3.35 12.23 -5.60
N GLY A 114 -3.22 11.40 -4.57
CA GLY A 114 -2.05 10.55 -4.37
C GLY A 114 -1.78 9.62 -5.56
N PHE A 115 -2.83 9.01 -6.12
CA PHE A 115 -2.72 8.18 -7.31
C PHE A 115 -2.22 8.97 -8.52
N ILE A 116 -2.84 10.12 -8.82
CA ILE A 116 -2.47 10.97 -9.96
C ILE A 116 -1.03 11.48 -9.83
N ARG A 117 -0.54 11.72 -8.60
CA ARG A 117 0.80 12.25 -8.37
C ARG A 117 1.89 11.18 -8.35
N MET A 118 1.61 9.96 -7.93
CA MET A 118 2.60 8.86 -7.90
C MET A 118 2.61 8.00 -9.17
N MET A 119 1.48 7.84 -9.86
CA MET A 119 1.36 6.97 -11.04
C MET A 119 2.32 7.34 -12.19
N PRO A 120 2.53 8.62 -12.55
CA PRO A 120 3.42 8.96 -13.66
C PRO A 120 4.87 8.51 -13.42
N GLU A 121 5.38 8.70 -12.21
CA GLU A 121 6.71 8.23 -11.83
C GLU A 121 6.83 6.71 -11.93
N PHE A 122 5.84 6.00 -11.40
CA PHE A 122 5.77 4.54 -11.48
C PHE A 122 5.79 4.03 -12.93
N LEU A 123 4.93 4.60 -13.80
CA LEU A 123 4.90 4.24 -15.22
C LEU A 123 6.20 4.63 -15.93
N GLY A 124 6.74 5.82 -15.65
CA GLY A 124 7.99 6.29 -16.24
C GLY A 124 9.14 5.34 -15.97
N VAL A 125 9.30 4.88 -14.73
CA VAL A 125 10.33 3.88 -14.39
C VAL A 125 10.06 2.53 -15.05
N LEU A 126 8.79 2.09 -15.10
CA LEU A 126 8.41 0.79 -15.64
C LEU A 126 8.57 0.69 -17.17
N THR A 127 8.32 1.77 -17.92
CA THR A 127 8.26 1.74 -19.39
C THR A 127 9.47 2.37 -20.08
N SER A 128 10.16 3.31 -19.43
CA SER A 128 11.21 4.11 -20.10
C SER A 128 12.58 3.43 -20.16
N HIS A 129 12.74 2.24 -19.57
CA HIS A 129 14.03 1.58 -19.44
C HIS A 129 13.98 0.10 -19.81
N PRO A 130 15.04 -0.46 -20.43
CA PRO A 130 15.22 -1.90 -20.53
C PRO A 130 15.16 -2.53 -19.13
N ASN A 131 14.50 -3.69 -19.01
CA ASN A 131 14.24 -4.35 -17.72
C ASN A 131 13.43 -3.51 -16.72
N GLY A 132 12.53 -2.64 -17.20
CA GLY A 132 11.77 -1.69 -16.37
C GLY A 132 11.10 -2.29 -15.13
N PHE A 133 10.60 -3.54 -15.20
CA PHE A 133 10.05 -4.24 -14.03
C PHE A 133 11.10 -4.52 -12.92
N TYR A 134 12.30 -4.96 -13.29
CA TYR A 134 13.37 -5.15 -12.32
C TYR A 134 13.78 -3.79 -11.71
N ARG A 135 13.90 -2.76 -12.55
CA ARG A 135 14.32 -1.43 -12.08
C ARG A 135 13.27 -0.78 -11.17
N SER A 136 11.98 -0.93 -11.46
CA SER A 136 10.89 -0.40 -10.62
C SER A 136 10.82 -1.07 -9.24
N VAL A 137 11.21 -2.35 -9.14
CA VAL A 137 11.14 -3.12 -7.89
C VAL A 137 12.44 -3.04 -7.08
N CYS A 138 13.59 -3.11 -7.75
CA CYS A 138 14.87 -3.36 -7.11
C CYS A 138 15.87 -2.20 -7.18
N ILE A 139 15.68 -1.21 -8.05
CA ILE A 139 16.64 -0.13 -8.24
C ILE A 139 16.08 1.17 -7.72
N TRP A 140 16.84 1.84 -6.84
CA TRP A 140 16.50 3.17 -6.38
C TRP A 140 16.84 4.20 -7.45
N GLN A 141 15.81 4.64 -8.19
CA GLN A 141 15.88 5.60 -9.29
C GLN A 141 14.54 6.29 -9.47
N GLY A 142 14.48 7.46 -10.13
CA GLY A 142 13.20 8.12 -10.41
C GLY A 142 12.55 8.78 -9.20
N GLY A 143 13.27 8.85 -8.07
CA GLY A 143 12.80 9.53 -6.88
C GLY A 143 12.60 11.01 -7.17
N ASN A 144 11.40 11.52 -6.99
CA ASN A 144 11.09 12.94 -7.15
C ASN A 144 10.32 13.45 -5.93
N MET A 145 10.27 14.78 -5.80
CA MET A 145 9.65 15.44 -4.65
C MET A 145 8.16 15.09 -4.50
N PRO A 146 7.34 15.05 -5.56
CA PRO A 146 5.95 14.57 -5.46
C PRO A 146 5.82 13.17 -4.88
N THR A 147 6.56 12.18 -5.40
CA THR A 147 6.49 10.79 -4.91
C THR A 147 6.92 10.69 -3.45
N ALA A 148 7.94 11.45 -3.03
CA ALA A 148 8.37 11.50 -1.63
C ALA A 148 7.30 12.13 -0.73
N PHE A 149 6.69 13.25 -1.14
CA PHE A 149 5.61 13.90 -0.39
C PHE A 149 4.37 12.98 -0.24
N TRP A 150 3.89 12.40 -1.34
CA TRP A 150 2.71 11.54 -1.32
C TRP A 150 2.97 10.18 -0.67
N GLY A 151 4.21 9.68 -0.68
CA GLY A 151 4.62 8.51 0.09
C GLY A 151 4.66 8.77 1.60
N LEU A 152 5.07 9.97 2.03
CA LEU A 152 4.93 10.40 3.42
C LEU A 152 3.47 10.46 3.82
N LEU A 153 2.65 11.20 3.05
CA LEU A 153 1.22 11.30 3.34
C LEU A 153 0.51 9.95 3.33
N PHE A 154 0.94 8.99 2.50
CA PHE A 154 0.43 7.62 2.50
C PHE A 154 0.62 6.93 3.86
N THR A 155 1.78 7.14 4.47
CA THR A 155 2.10 6.57 5.78
C THR A 155 1.25 7.22 6.87
N TRP A 156 1.14 8.56 6.83
CA TRP A 156 0.35 9.32 7.78
C TRP A 156 -1.16 9.08 7.63
N SER A 157 -1.65 8.80 6.42
CA SER A 157 -3.07 8.53 6.18
C SER A 157 -3.55 7.31 6.96
N LYS A 158 -2.68 6.34 7.26
CA LYS A 158 -3.06 5.14 8.02
C LYS A 158 -3.54 5.45 9.44
N PHE A 159 -3.09 6.55 10.05
CA PHE A 159 -3.65 7.02 11.32
C PHE A 159 -5.06 7.58 11.14
N VAL A 160 -5.27 8.34 10.05
CA VAL A 160 -6.59 8.91 9.73
C VAL A 160 -7.59 7.78 9.44
N GLU A 161 -7.19 6.79 8.65
CA GLU A 161 -8.02 5.63 8.25
C GLU A 161 -8.51 4.80 9.44
N LEU A 162 -7.87 4.86 10.62
CA LEU A 162 -8.40 4.27 11.86
C LEU A 162 -9.82 4.76 12.18
N GLY A 163 -10.14 5.99 11.80
CA GLY A 163 -11.46 6.60 11.95
C GLY A 163 -12.59 5.82 11.26
N ASP A 164 -12.31 5.08 10.19
CA ASP A 164 -13.31 4.21 9.53
C ASP A 164 -13.95 3.24 10.53
N THR A 165 -13.12 2.71 11.43
CA THR A 165 -13.56 1.73 12.42
C THR A 165 -14.41 2.38 13.50
N VAL A 166 -14.05 3.61 13.87
CA VAL A 166 -14.83 4.43 14.83
C VAL A 166 -16.25 4.66 14.29
N PHE A 167 -16.40 5.02 13.01
CA PHE A 167 -17.72 5.13 12.38
C PHE A 167 -18.50 3.82 12.37
N ILE A 168 -17.84 2.67 12.16
CA ILE A 168 -18.49 1.35 12.18
C ILE A 168 -19.08 1.06 13.57
N VAL A 169 -18.30 1.26 14.64
CA VAL A 169 -18.74 0.95 16.01
C VAL A 169 -19.79 1.93 16.52
N LEU A 170 -19.68 3.23 16.20
CA LEU A 170 -20.69 4.25 16.54
C LEU A 170 -22.04 4.00 15.86
N ARG A 171 -22.03 3.42 14.67
CA ARG A 171 -23.25 3.05 13.93
C ARG A 171 -23.78 1.65 14.29
N LYS A 172 -23.18 0.98 15.28
CA LYS A 172 -23.48 -0.41 15.69
C LYS A 172 -23.49 -1.39 14.51
N ARG A 173 -22.56 -1.22 13.57
CA ARG A 173 -22.34 -2.18 12.48
C ARG A 173 -21.37 -3.27 12.94
N PRO A 174 -21.48 -4.51 12.43
CA PRO A 174 -20.62 -5.60 12.85
C PRO A 174 -19.16 -5.27 12.50
N LEU A 175 -18.31 -5.26 13.52
CA LEU A 175 -16.89 -5.03 13.34
C LEU A 175 -16.23 -6.32 12.85
N GLN A 176 -15.87 -6.35 11.56
CA GLN A 176 -15.23 -7.51 10.96
C GLN A 176 -13.76 -7.60 11.33
N LEU A 177 -13.24 -8.82 11.52
CA LEU A 177 -11.81 -9.07 11.76
C LEU A 177 -10.94 -8.38 10.71
N LEU A 178 -11.31 -8.53 9.43
CA LEU A 178 -10.60 -7.93 8.31
C LEU A 178 -10.40 -6.42 8.50
N GLN A 179 -11.41 -5.68 8.98
CA GLN A 179 -11.34 -4.22 9.10
C GLN A 179 -10.27 -3.76 10.10
N TRP A 180 -10.40 -4.19 11.35
CA TRP A 180 -9.54 -3.66 12.42
C TRP A 180 -8.13 -4.27 12.39
N TYR A 181 -8.00 -5.54 11.99
CA TYR A 181 -6.71 -6.16 11.78
C TYR A 181 -5.96 -5.50 10.63
N HIS A 182 -6.64 -5.25 9.50
CA HIS A 182 -6.03 -4.56 8.35
C HIS A 182 -5.52 -3.18 8.72
N HIS A 183 -6.33 -2.38 9.43
CA HIS A 183 -5.95 -1.02 9.82
C HIS A 183 -4.76 -1.00 10.77
N LEU A 184 -4.72 -1.92 11.75
CA LEU A 184 -3.58 -2.05 12.65
C LEU A 184 -2.30 -2.50 11.92
N ALA A 185 -2.42 -3.50 11.04
CA ALA A 185 -1.29 -4.06 10.31
C ALA A 185 -0.73 -3.08 9.25
N THR A 186 -1.60 -2.38 8.52
CA THR A 186 -1.17 -1.38 7.52
C THR A 186 -0.50 -0.18 8.18
N LEU A 187 -1.05 0.34 9.28
CA LEU A 187 -0.42 1.37 10.09
C LEU A 187 1.02 0.97 10.49
N SER A 188 1.15 -0.23 11.05
CA SER A 188 2.43 -0.75 11.55
C SER A 188 3.44 -0.92 10.42
N VAL A 189 3.08 -1.59 9.33
CA VAL A 189 4.02 -1.87 8.24
C VAL A 189 4.41 -0.61 7.48
N CYS A 190 3.47 0.31 7.19
CA CYS A 190 3.80 1.56 6.49
C CYS A 190 4.77 2.40 7.31
N TRP A 191 4.53 2.54 8.62
CA TRP A 191 5.40 3.32 9.48
C TRP A 191 6.80 2.73 9.62
N LEU A 192 6.88 1.41 9.89
CA LEU A 192 8.15 0.72 10.11
C LEU A 192 8.99 0.58 8.85
N THR A 193 8.37 0.68 7.66
CA THR A 193 9.07 0.49 6.39
C THR A 193 9.34 1.78 5.62
N LEU A 194 8.64 2.88 5.95
CA LEU A 194 8.93 4.20 5.39
C LEU A 194 10.42 4.60 5.51
N PRO A 195 11.12 4.34 6.65
CA PRO A 195 12.55 4.59 6.78
C PRO A 195 13.41 3.96 5.69
N TYR A 196 13.03 2.80 5.13
CA TYR A 196 13.84 2.08 4.15
C TYR A 196 13.80 2.72 2.76
N VAL A 197 12.81 3.57 2.45
CA VAL A 197 12.67 4.28 1.16
C VAL A 197 12.83 3.32 -0.05
N GLU A 198 12.24 2.13 0.04
CA GLU A 198 12.50 1.06 -0.92
C GLU A 198 11.74 1.28 -2.24
N PRO A 199 12.34 0.98 -3.40
CA PRO A 199 11.70 1.18 -4.71
C PRO A 199 10.35 0.45 -4.87
N ILE A 200 10.25 -0.75 -4.29
CA ILE A 200 9.04 -1.56 -4.28
C ILE A 200 7.83 -0.86 -3.65
N SER A 201 8.04 0.14 -2.78
CA SER A 201 6.97 0.91 -2.14
C SER A 201 6.02 1.58 -3.14
N ARG A 202 6.50 1.88 -4.36
CA ARG A 202 5.67 2.40 -5.47
C ARG A 202 4.51 1.49 -5.80
N TYR A 203 4.74 0.18 -5.85
CA TYR A 203 3.69 -0.80 -6.14
C TYR A 203 2.63 -0.76 -5.05
N TYR A 204 3.04 -0.77 -3.78
CA TYR A 204 2.13 -0.74 -2.64
C TYR A 204 1.32 0.55 -2.60
N CYS A 205 1.97 1.70 -2.76
CA CYS A 205 1.31 3.01 -2.72
C CYS A 205 0.35 3.21 -3.90
N VAL A 206 0.82 2.98 -5.14
CA VAL A 206 0.01 3.23 -6.35
C VAL A 206 -1.19 2.29 -6.41
N MET A 207 -1.02 1.00 -6.09
CA MET A 207 -2.16 0.08 -6.02
C MET A 207 -3.15 0.47 -4.93
N ASN A 208 -2.67 0.82 -3.73
CA ASN A 208 -3.55 1.18 -2.62
C ASN A 208 -4.30 2.48 -2.90
N TYR A 209 -3.61 3.54 -3.32
CA TYR A 209 -4.24 4.80 -3.73
C TYR A 209 -5.24 4.59 -4.86
N GLY A 210 -4.91 3.79 -5.87
CA GLY A 210 -5.80 3.46 -6.97
C GLY A 210 -7.08 2.77 -6.49
N VAL A 211 -6.96 1.72 -5.67
CA VAL A 211 -8.14 1.02 -5.13
C VAL A 211 -8.94 1.91 -4.17
N HIS A 212 -8.28 2.67 -3.31
CA HIS A 212 -8.94 3.57 -2.36
C HIS A 212 -9.65 4.73 -3.06
N SER A 213 -9.13 5.21 -4.20
CA SER A 213 -9.80 6.21 -5.05
C SER A 213 -11.12 5.71 -5.65
N LEU A 214 -11.36 4.39 -5.67
CA LEU A 214 -12.63 3.79 -6.08
C LEU A 214 -13.50 3.39 -4.87
N MET A 215 -12.87 2.80 -3.85
CA MET A 215 -13.55 2.27 -2.67
C MET A 215 -14.20 3.38 -1.84
N TYR A 216 -13.48 4.47 -1.55
CA TYR A 216 -14.01 5.53 -0.70
C TYR A 216 -15.16 6.30 -1.37
N PRO A 217 -15.08 6.72 -2.65
CA PRO A 217 -16.25 7.31 -3.31
C PRO A 217 -17.45 6.36 -3.37
N TYR A 218 -17.22 5.04 -3.54
CA TYR A 218 -18.28 4.05 -3.42
C TYR A 218 -18.95 4.12 -2.03
N PHE A 219 -18.17 4.12 -0.94
CA PHE A 219 -18.73 4.23 0.41
C PHE A 219 -19.39 5.58 0.70
N ALA A 220 -18.86 6.68 0.16
CA ALA A 220 -19.48 8.00 0.25
C ALA A 220 -20.89 7.99 -0.36
N LEU A 221 -21.03 7.51 -1.59
CA LEU A 221 -22.32 7.40 -2.26
C LEU A 221 -23.27 6.44 -1.52
N ARG A 222 -22.76 5.32 -0.99
CA ARG A 222 -23.55 4.39 -0.18
C ARG A 222 -24.01 5.00 1.15
N ALA A 223 -23.27 5.96 1.72
CA ALA A 223 -23.68 6.68 2.92
C ALA A 223 -24.90 7.59 2.68
N LEU A 224 -25.10 8.05 1.44
CA LEU A 224 -26.27 8.80 0.98
C LEU A 224 -27.40 7.87 0.47
N ASP A 225 -27.34 6.57 0.76
CA ASP A 225 -28.31 5.56 0.31
C ASP A 225 -28.46 5.45 -1.22
N VAL A 226 -27.47 5.92 -1.99
CA VAL A 226 -27.45 5.78 -3.45
C VAL A 226 -27.36 4.29 -3.81
N LYS A 227 -28.26 3.85 -4.69
CA LYS A 227 -28.28 2.47 -5.19
C LYS A 227 -27.23 2.31 -6.29
N ILE A 228 -26.09 1.74 -5.94
CA ILE A 228 -25.02 1.41 -6.88
C ILE A 228 -25.18 -0.06 -7.33
N PRO A 229 -25.02 -0.36 -8.63
CA PRO A 229 -25.04 -1.72 -9.12
C PRO A 229 -24.03 -2.63 -8.42
N ARG A 230 -24.45 -3.86 -8.13
CA ARG A 230 -23.63 -4.83 -7.38
C ARG A 230 -22.31 -5.19 -8.08
N TRP A 231 -22.29 -5.16 -9.42
CA TRP A 231 -21.07 -5.48 -10.19
C TRP A 231 -19.92 -4.51 -9.86
N PHE A 232 -20.22 -3.25 -9.52
CA PHE A 232 -19.19 -2.28 -9.15
C PHE A 232 -18.50 -2.65 -7.82
N ALA A 233 -19.29 -3.08 -6.83
CA ALA A 233 -18.73 -3.60 -5.57
C ALA A 233 -17.88 -4.86 -5.79
N ASN A 234 -18.27 -5.72 -6.73
CA ASN A 234 -17.48 -6.89 -7.09
C ASN A 234 -16.14 -6.50 -7.75
N ILE A 235 -16.11 -5.46 -8.60
CA ILE A 235 -14.86 -4.93 -9.17
C ILE A 235 -13.94 -4.45 -8.06
N ILE A 236 -14.43 -3.64 -7.11
CA ILE A 236 -13.62 -3.15 -5.99
C ILE A 236 -13.04 -4.34 -5.21
N THR A 237 -13.87 -5.33 -4.87
CA THR A 237 -13.43 -6.52 -4.13
C THR A 237 -12.40 -7.33 -4.92
N THR A 238 -12.55 -7.40 -6.25
CA THR A 238 -11.59 -8.08 -7.14
C THR A 238 -10.25 -7.35 -7.18
N LEU A 239 -10.27 -6.02 -7.30
CA LEU A 239 -9.07 -5.20 -7.27
C LEU A 239 -8.38 -5.26 -5.90
N GLN A 240 -9.15 -5.32 -4.81
CA GLN A 240 -8.65 -5.51 -3.46
C GLN A 240 -7.92 -6.84 -3.28
N LEU A 241 -8.46 -7.94 -3.81
CA LEU A 241 -7.75 -9.22 -3.80
C LEU A 241 -6.52 -9.17 -4.72
N GLY A 242 -6.67 -8.56 -5.90
CA GLY A 242 -5.60 -8.39 -6.89
C GLY A 242 -4.37 -7.69 -6.31
N GLN A 243 -4.54 -6.59 -5.58
CA GLN A 243 -3.40 -5.90 -4.94
C GLN A 243 -2.67 -6.79 -3.92
N MET A 244 -3.36 -7.70 -3.23
CA MET A 244 -2.72 -8.60 -2.26
C MET A 244 -1.87 -9.66 -2.98
N VAL A 245 -2.40 -10.22 -4.07
CA VAL A 245 -1.68 -11.21 -4.89
C VAL A 245 -0.48 -10.57 -5.59
N ILE A 246 -0.67 -9.40 -6.22
CA ILE A 246 0.42 -8.68 -6.89
C ILE A 246 1.48 -8.26 -5.87
N GLY A 247 1.06 -7.70 -4.72
CA GLY A 247 1.97 -7.29 -3.66
C GLY A 247 2.82 -8.41 -3.09
N LEU A 248 2.24 -9.61 -2.91
CA LEU A 248 2.96 -10.80 -2.50
C LEU A 248 3.92 -11.29 -3.60
N GLY A 249 3.50 -11.23 -4.87
CA GLY A 249 4.32 -11.59 -6.02
C GLY A 249 5.56 -10.71 -6.17
N VAL A 250 5.40 -9.38 -6.15
CA VAL A 250 6.53 -8.44 -6.23
C VAL A 250 7.43 -8.55 -4.99
N ASN A 251 6.87 -8.80 -3.80
CA ASN A 251 7.67 -9.04 -2.60
C ASN A 251 8.54 -10.30 -2.75
N THR A 252 7.95 -11.38 -3.26
CA THR A 252 8.64 -12.67 -3.48
C THR A 252 9.76 -12.50 -4.49
N TYR A 253 9.50 -11.85 -5.62
CA TYR A 253 10.51 -11.56 -6.63
C TYR A 253 11.67 -10.73 -6.05
N SER A 254 11.36 -9.63 -5.35
CA SER A 254 12.38 -8.77 -4.74
C SER A 254 13.20 -9.51 -3.67
N GLY A 255 12.54 -10.33 -2.85
CA GLY A 255 13.18 -11.13 -1.81
C GLY A 255 14.11 -12.20 -2.39
N LEU A 256 13.73 -12.84 -3.49
CA LEU A 256 14.60 -13.80 -4.19
C LEU A 256 15.83 -13.10 -4.79
N LYS A 257 15.64 -11.95 -5.44
CA LYS A 257 16.76 -11.16 -5.99
C LYS A 257 17.72 -10.68 -4.91
N PHE A 258 17.18 -10.25 -3.77
CA PHE A 258 17.95 -9.88 -2.59
C PHE A 258 18.69 -11.10 -2.01
N HIS A 259 18.06 -12.27 -1.91
CA HIS A 259 18.70 -13.46 -1.36
C HIS A 259 19.88 -13.95 -2.22
N LEU A 260 19.76 -13.85 -3.54
CA LEU A 260 20.78 -14.31 -4.48
C LEU A 260 21.97 -13.36 -4.66
N GLY A 261 21.78 -12.06 -4.46
CA GLY A 261 22.82 -11.06 -4.77
C GLY A 261 22.89 -9.87 -3.80
N GLY A 262 22.30 -10.01 -2.61
CA GLY A 262 22.29 -8.98 -1.57
C GLY A 262 21.61 -7.68 -1.98
N SER A 263 21.96 -6.60 -1.28
CA SER A 263 21.44 -5.25 -1.50
C SER A 263 21.86 -4.63 -2.83
N GLU A 264 22.95 -5.12 -3.44
CA GLU A 264 23.42 -4.68 -4.75
C GLU A 264 22.51 -5.17 -5.89
N SER A 265 21.98 -6.39 -5.75
CA SER A 265 21.02 -6.99 -6.70
C SER A 265 19.60 -6.48 -6.49
N CYS A 266 19.18 -6.21 -5.25
CA CYS A 266 17.87 -5.62 -5.03
C CYS A 266 17.88 -4.77 -3.77
N PHE A 267 17.55 -3.49 -3.93
CA PHE A 267 17.47 -2.53 -2.83
C PHE A 267 16.31 -2.89 -1.91
N ARG A 268 16.58 -3.74 -0.92
CA ARG A 268 15.62 -4.26 0.05
C ARG A 268 16.26 -4.42 1.41
N HIS A 269 15.48 -4.16 2.46
CA HIS A 269 15.82 -4.47 3.83
C HIS A 269 15.20 -5.82 4.25
N PRO A 270 15.94 -6.73 4.91
CA PRO A 270 15.43 -8.06 5.26
C PRO A 270 14.21 -8.03 6.19
N ALA A 271 14.12 -7.04 7.09
CA ALA A 271 12.94 -6.88 7.94
C ALA A 271 11.70 -6.53 7.12
N SER A 272 11.85 -5.63 6.14
CA SER A 272 10.75 -5.22 5.25
C SER A 272 10.23 -6.41 4.45
N VAL A 273 11.12 -7.24 3.87
CA VAL A 273 10.73 -8.46 3.13
C VAL A 273 9.88 -9.38 4.00
N LYS A 274 10.30 -9.65 5.23
CA LYS A 274 9.58 -10.51 6.18
C LYS A 274 8.23 -9.91 6.58
N MET A 275 8.18 -8.62 6.91
CA MET A 275 6.95 -7.93 7.29
C MET A 275 5.91 -7.97 6.17
N PHE A 276 6.31 -7.65 4.94
CA PHE A 276 5.41 -7.68 3.79
C PHE A 276 4.93 -9.11 3.46
N PHE A 277 5.74 -10.15 3.67
CA PHE A 277 5.26 -11.54 3.55
C PHE A 277 4.14 -11.86 4.54
N VAL A 278 4.31 -11.49 5.81
CA VAL A 278 3.31 -11.73 6.87
C VAL A 278 2.03 -10.95 6.57
N VAL A 279 2.15 -9.65 6.30
CA VAL A 279 0.99 -8.78 6.08
C VAL A 279 0.25 -9.16 4.80
N TYR A 280 0.91 -9.18 3.64
CA TYR A 280 0.25 -9.50 2.38
C TYR A 280 -0.22 -10.95 2.30
N GLY A 281 0.51 -11.89 2.92
CA GLY A 281 0.06 -13.27 3.05
C GLY A 281 -1.24 -13.38 3.85
N SER A 282 -1.30 -12.74 5.02
CA SER A 282 -2.52 -12.72 5.84
C SER A 282 -3.69 -12.01 5.12
N PHE A 283 -3.42 -10.91 4.41
CA PHE A 283 -4.44 -10.18 3.66
C PHE A 283 -4.94 -10.97 2.46
N ALA A 284 -4.07 -11.69 1.73
CA ALA A 284 -4.50 -12.54 0.63
C ALA A 284 -5.51 -13.61 1.09
N VAL A 285 -5.31 -14.19 2.27
CA VAL A 285 -6.26 -15.13 2.87
C VAL A 285 -7.58 -14.44 3.21
N LEU A 286 -7.55 -13.34 3.96
CA LEU A 286 -8.76 -12.65 4.43
C LEU A 286 -9.58 -12.05 3.27
N PHE A 287 -8.92 -11.41 2.30
CA PHE A 287 -9.59 -10.89 1.09
C PHE A 287 -10.03 -12.02 0.16
N GLY A 288 -9.31 -13.15 0.14
CA GLY A 288 -9.73 -14.35 -0.60
C GLY A 288 -11.04 -14.91 -0.05
N GLU A 289 -11.17 -14.99 1.27
CA GLU A 289 -12.41 -15.38 1.94
C GLU A 289 -13.55 -14.39 1.65
N LEU A 290 -13.26 -13.08 1.71
CA LEU A 290 -14.23 -12.04 1.37
C LEU A 290 -14.70 -12.16 -0.09
N PHE A 291 -13.78 -12.32 -1.03
CA PHE A 291 -14.06 -12.47 -2.45
C PHE A 291 -14.90 -13.72 -2.73
N TRP A 292 -14.55 -14.85 -2.10
CA TRP A 292 -15.33 -16.08 -2.21
C TRP A 292 -16.78 -15.87 -1.76
N LYS A 293 -16.98 -15.22 -0.61
CA LYS A 293 -18.31 -14.94 -0.06
C LYS A 293 -19.12 -13.97 -0.93
N LEU A 294 -18.53 -12.84 -1.31
CA LEU A 294 -19.28 -11.74 -1.94
C LEU A 294 -19.47 -11.91 -3.45
N VAL A 295 -18.47 -12.46 -4.14
CA VAL A 295 -18.44 -12.54 -5.61
C VAL A 295 -18.84 -13.93 -6.08
N ILE A 296 -18.15 -14.98 -5.63
CA ILE A 296 -18.37 -16.34 -6.14
C ILE A 296 -19.66 -16.93 -5.61
N LYS A 297 -19.81 -17.04 -4.29
CA LYS A 297 -20.97 -17.70 -3.65
C LYS A 297 -22.25 -16.97 -4.01
N SER A 298 -22.27 -15.64 -3.93
CA SER A 298 -23.48 -14.90 -4.25
C SER A 298 -23.89 -14.96 -5.72
N LYS A 299 -22.95 -15.01 -6.67
CA LYS A 299 -23.27 -15.19 -8.09
C LYS A 299 -23.90 -16.56 -8.34
N ARG A 300 -23.39 -17.61 -7.69
CA ARG A 300 -23.96 -18.96 -7.75
C ARG A 300 -25.38 -19.01 -7.19
N GLU A 301 -25.63 -18.38 -6.05
CA GLU A 301 -26.98 -18.33 -5.44
C GLU A 301 -27.97 -17.57 -6.31
N GLN A 302 -27.55 -16.46 -6.92
CA GLN A 302 -28.41 -15.69 -7.83
C GLN A 302 -28.74 -16.48 -9.10
N SER A 303 -27.76 -17.16 -9.69
CA SER A 303 -27.97 -18.04 -10.86
C SER A 303 -28.92 -19.20 -10.55
N ARG A 304 -28.77 -19.86 -9.39
CA ARG A 304 -29.69 -20.93 -8.94
C ARG A 304 -31.12 -20.42 -8.77
N ARG A 305 -31.31 -19.25 -8.15
CA ARG A 305 -32.64 -18.65 -8.00
C ARG A 305 -33.28 -18.34 -9.36
N SER A 306 -32.52 -17.78 -10.29
CA SER A 306 -33.02 -17.50 -11.64
C SER A 306 -33.42 -18.77 -12.39
N HIS A 307 -32.64 -19.86 -12.25
CA HIS A 307 -32.96 -21.15 -12.87
C HIS A 307 -34.26 -21.74 -12.29
N ASN A 308 -34.38 -21.80 -10.95
CA ASN A 308 -35.60 -22.29 -10.30
C ASN A 308 -36.86 -21.49 -10.66
N ILE A 309 -36.74 -20.17 -10.86
CA ILE A 309 -37.87 -19.34 -11.31
C ILE A 309 -38.25 -19.69 -12.74
N LEU A 310 -37.27 -19.89 -13.62
CA LEU A 310 -37.50 -20.26 -15.01
C LEU A 310 -38.19 -21.63 -15.10
N ASP A 311 -37.71 -22.62 -14.34
CA ASP A 311 -38.25 -23.98 -14.29
C ASP A 311 -39.71 -23.99 -13.80
N ASN A 312 -40.02 -23.20 -12.77
CA ASN A 312 -41.38 -23.03 -12.26
C ASN A 312 -42.31 -22.35 -13.29
N LEU A 313 -41.81 -21.40 -14.08
CA LEU A 313 -42.59 -20.74 -15.14
C LEU A 313 -42.82 -21.66 -16.34
N THR A 314 -41.87 -22.53 -16.68
CA THR A 314 -42.05 -23.54 -17.74
C THR A 314 -43.02 -24.63 -17.32
N SER A 315 -42.95 -25.10 -16.07
CA SER A 315 -43.89 -26.11 -15.55
C SER A 315 -45.34 -25.62 -15.58
N ARG A 316 -45.59 -24.37 -15.18
CA ARG A 316 -46.96 -23.77 -15.20
C ARG A 316 -47.54 -23.51 -16.59
N LYS A 317 -46.74 -23.59 -17.66
CA LYS A 317 -47.23 -23.42 -19.04
C LYS A 317 -47.61 -24.74 -19.70
N MET A 318 -47.28 -25.87 -19.07
CA MET A 318 -47.56 -27.21 -19.56
C MET A 318 -48.82 -27.83 -18.92
N ASP A 319 -49.37 -27.17 -17.89
CA ASP A 319 -50.67 -27.46 -17.26
C ASP A 319 -51.77 -26.55 -17.83
#